data_AF-A0A9D8M4D2-F1
#
_entry.id   AF-A0A9D8M4D2-F1
#
_cell.length_a   1.000
_cell.length_b   1.000
_cell.length_c   1.000
_cell.angle_alpha   90.00
_cell.angle_beta   90.00
_cell.angle_gamma   90.00
#
_symmetry.space_group_name_H-M   'P 1'
#
loop_
_entity.id
_entity.type
_entity.pdbx_description
1 polymer ?
#
loop_
_entity_poly.entity_id
_entity_poly.type
_entity_poly.pdbx_seq_one_letter_code
_entity_poly.pdbx_strand_id
1 'polypeptide(L)' 'MRFPFLFMGFLSLALGVFLLAYFAFLKPDGPVSGGIEFAFAFFMIAFGSWVIWRRVTGRDVQ' A
#
# COMPACT_ATOMS: atom_id res chain seq x y z
N MET A 1 -10.83 1.90 21.24
CA MET A 1 -9.52 1.59 20.62
C MET A 1 -9.67 1.36 19.10
N ARG A 2 -9.98 2.41 18.32
CA ARG A 2 -10.20 2.36 16.85
C ARG A 2 -8.95 2.72 16.02
N PHE A 3 -7.83 2.96 16.72
CA PHE A 3 -6.55 3.43 16.19
C PHE A 3 -5.75 2.41 15.34
N PRO A 4 -5.78 1.07 15.58
CA PRO A 4 -4.85 0.17 14.88
C PRO A 4 -5.13 0.06 13.38
N PHE A 5 -6.40 0.13 12.95
CA PHE A 5 -6.76 -0.09 11.54
C PHE A 5 -6.40 1.07 10.61
N LEU A 6 -6.52 2.31 11.06
CA LEU A 6 -6.17 3.48 10.25
C LEU A 6 -4.64 3.60 10.14
N PHE A 7 -3.94 3.30 11.23
CA PHE A 7 -2.48 3.16 11.25
C PHE A 7 -1.98 2.04 10.33
N MET A 8 -2.65 0.88 10.31
CA MET A 8 -2.34 -0.20 9.36
C MET A 8 -2.54 0.21 7.90
N GLY A 9 -3.59 0.98 7.59
CA GLY A 9 -3.81 1.54 6.27
C GLY A 9 -2.67 2.46 5.82
N PHE A 10 -2.24 3.37 6.70
CA PHE A 10 -1.09 4.25 6.44
C PHE A 10 0.22 3.47 6.26
N LEU A 11 0.50 2.48 7.12
CA LEU A 11 1.68 1.64 7.00
C LEU A 11 1.71 0.86 5.68
N SER A 12 0.57 0.29 5.27
CA SER A 12 0.43 -0.40 3.97
C SER A 12 0.72 0.55 2.81
N LEU A 13 0.19 1.77 2.87
CA LEU A 13 0.37 2.78 1.82
C LEU A 13 1.84 3.24 1.76
N ALA A 14 2.44 3.55 2.92
CA ALA A 14 3.83 3.94 3.03
C ALA A 14 4.78 2.85 2.52
N LEU A 15 4.52 1.59 2.87
CA LEU A 15 5.29 0.44 2.36
C LEU A 15 5.12 0.25 0.85
N GLY A 16 3.90 0.36 0.33
CA GLY A 16 3.66 0.24 -1.10
C GLY A 16 4.37 1.33 -1.91
N VAL A 17 4.30 2.58 -1.44
CA VAL A 17 5.02 3.72 -2.07
C VAL A 17 6.53 3.54 -1.94
N PHE A 18 7.01 3.10 -0.78
CA PHE A 18 8.43 2.83 -0.57
C PHE A 18 8.94 1.71 -1.48
N LEU A 19 8.19 0.62 -1.66
CA LEU A 19 8.54 -0.45 -2.60
C LEU A 19 8.62 0.07 -4.03
N LEU A 20 7.61 0.83 -4.49
CA LEU A 20 7.66 1.42 -5.84
C LEU A 20 8.87 2.33 -6.02
N ALA A 21 9.17 3.18 -5.03
CA ALA A 21 10.35 4.04 -5.07
C ALA A 21 11.64 3.20 -5.08
N TYR A 22 11.72 2.18 -4.21
CA TYR A 22 12.87 1.28 -4.13
C TYR A 22 13.13 0.59 -5.47
N PHE A 23 12.12 0.07 -6.16
CA PHE A 23 12.28 -0.54 -7.49
C PHE A 23 12.55 0.47 -8.61
N ALA A 24 12.10 1.72 -8.46
CA ALA A 24 12.43 2.79 -9.39
C ALA A 24 13.92 3.19 -9.30
N PHE A 25 14.52 3.12 -8.10
CA PHE A 25 15.92 3.48 -7.86
C PHE A 25 16.89 2.29 -7.93
N LEU A 26 16.49 1.12 -7.42
CA LEU A 26 17.24 -0.13 -7.48
C LEU A 26 16.60 -1.06 -8.48
N LYS A 27 17.35 -1.38 -9.53
CA LYS A 27 16.93 -2.25 -10.61
C LYS A 27 16.55 -3.63 -10.04
N PRO A 28 15.39 -4.21 -10.40
CA PRO A 28 14.94 -5.49 -9.86
C PRO A 28 15.94 -6.61 -10.17
N ASP A 29 16.14 -7.52 -9.21
CA ASP A 29 17.10 -8.62 -9.27
C ASP A 29 16.82 -9.61 -10.43
N GLY A 30 15.59 -9.62 -10.95
CA GLY A 30 15.24 -10.35 -12.18
C GLY A 30 13.83 -10.03 -12.71
N PRO A 31 13.52 -10.39 -13.98
CA PRO A 31 12.26 -10.03 -14.63
C PRO A 31 11.01 -10.69 -14.00
N VAL A 32 11.16 -11.88 -13.42
CA VAL A 32 10.07 -12.58 -12.72
C VAL A 32 9.81 -11.98 -11.34
N SER A 33 10.86 -11.65 -10.58
CA SER A 33 10.69 -11.06 -9.25
C SER A 33 10.12 -9.63 -9.38
N GLY A 34 10.62 -8.83 -10.32
CA GLY A 34 10.09 -7.51 -10.60
C GLY A 34 8.59 -7.50 -10.93
N GLY A 35 8.10 -8.47 -11.72
CA GLY A 35 6.67 -8.55 -12.04
C GLY A 35 5.78 -8.81 -10.81
N ILE A 36 6.19 -9.71 -9.93
CA ILE A 36 5.46 -10.04 -8.69
C ILE A 36 5.53 -8.87 -7.71
N GLU A 37 6.70 -8.26 -7.58
CA GLU A 37 6.97 -7.13 -6.70
C GLU A 37 6.15 -5.89 -7.08
N PHE A 38 6.07 -5.55 -8.37
CA PHE A 38 5.23 -4.45 -8.85
C PHE A 38 3.74 -4.71 -8.62
N ALA A 39 3.26 -5.94 -8.89
CA ALA A 39 1.88 -6.32 -8.61
C ALA A 39 1.57 -6.17 -7.11
N PHE A 40 2.49 -6.63 -6.25
CA PHE A 40 2.34 -6.55 -4.80
C PHE A 40 2.34 -5.11 -4.30
N ALA A 41 3.27 -4.28 -4.78
CA ALA A 41 3.32 -2.85 -4.44
C ALA A 41 2.04 -2.12 -4.86
N PHE A 42 1.50 -2.44 -6.04
CA PHE A 42 0.21 -1.91 -6.49
C PHE A 42 -0.93 -2.30 -5.53
N PHE A 43 -1.01 -3.58 -5.14
CA PHE A 43 -2.00 -4.05 -4.17
C PHE A 43 -1.87 -3.35 -2.81
N MET A 44 -0.66 -3.15 -2.29
CA MET A 44 -0.44 -2.46 -1.02
C MET A 44 -0.88 -0.99 -1.06
N ILE A 45 -0.62 -0.29 -2.17
CA ILE A 45 -1.05 1.10 -2.37
C ILE A 45 -2.57 1.17 -2.53
N ALA A 46 -3.16 0.32 -3.38
CA ALA A 46 -4.60 0.29 -3.62
C ALA A 46 -5.36 -0.04 -2.33
N PHE A 47 -4.91 -1.04 -1.57
CA PHE A 47 -5.50 -1.44 -0.30
C PHE A 47 -5.34 -0.35 0.76
N GLY A 48 -4.13 0.19 0.95
CA GLY A 48 -3.87 1.29 1.89
C GLY A 48 -4.73 2.51 1.58
N SER A 49 -4.81 2.91 0.31
CA SER A 49 -5.63 4.02 -0.16
C SER A 49 -7.12 3.77 0.07
N TRP A 50 -7.60 2.55 -0.19
CA TRP A 50 -8.99 2.17 0.03
C TRP A 50 -9.37 2.19 1.52
N VAL A 51 -8.49 1.69 2.40
CA VAL A 51 -8.72 1.72 3.86
C VAL A 51 -8.80 3.16 4.37
N ILE A 52 -7.88 4.03 3.94
CA ILE A 52 -7.91 5.45 4.30
C ILE A 52 -9.19 6.10 3.75
N TRP A 53 -9.52 5.87 2.48
CA TRP A 53 -10.73 6.41 1.85
C TRP A 53 -12.00 5.98 2.58
N ARG A 54 -12.19 4.69 2.86
CA ARG A 54 -13.35 4.16 3.62
C ARG A 54 -13.53 4.86 4.96
N ARG A 55 -12.42 5.17 5.63
CA ARG A 55 -12.41 5.81 6.94
C ARG A 55 -12.67 7.31 6.87
N VAL A 56 -12.04 8.01 5.93
CA VAL A 56 -12.23 9.45 5.72
C VAL A 56 -13.64 9.76 5.23
N THR A 57 -14.20 8.95 4.33
CA THR A 57 -15.58 9.13 3.82
C THR A 57 -16.65 8.68 4.82
N GLY A 58 -16.28 8.23 6.04
CA GLY A 58 -17.26 7.94 7.08
C GLY A 58 -18.23 6.81 6.76
N ARG A 59 -17.93 5.91 5.81
CA ARG A 59 -18.75 4.71 5.52
C ARG A 59 -18.70 3.64 6.64
N ASP A 60 -18.12 3.99 7.78
CA ASP A 60 -18.16 3.25 9.06
C ASP A 60 -19.03 3.99 10.11
N VAL A 61 -19.76 5.05 9.72
CA VAL A 61 -20.71 5.83 10.56
C VAL A 61 -22.18 5.58 10.16
N GLN A 62 -22.44 4.73 9.16
CA GLN A 62 -23.76 4.12 8.93
C GLN A 62 -23.69 2.65 9.33
#